data_AF-A0AAW9L511-F1
#
_entry.id   AF-A0AAW9L511-F1
#
_cell.length_a   1.000
_cell.length_b   1.000
_cell.length_c   1.000
_cell.angle_alpha   90.00
_cell.angle_beta   90.00
_cell.angle_gamma   90.00
#
_symmetry.space_group_name_H-M   'P 1'
#
loop_
_entity.id
_entity.type
_entity.pdbx_description
1 polymer ?
#
loop_
_entity_poly.entity_id
_entity_poly.type
_entity_poly.pdbx_seq_one_letter_code
_entity_poly.pdbx_strand_id
1 'polypeptide(L)'
;MRVVQRGEGESAYAVVACLHGDEPCGAVAIERFLASDASLAEPVTFVIANERALDAGVRFVDEDLNRAFPGDSESDSHESRLAARLLTELDGTRVLDLHSTRSFADPFALVQRRSAVTAALAATTGVSRVVDISAVPGGLVGHVDGVAVECGYKGTEAAAENATRILRTFLAANGLLDAPFQRPDPTLFEVTGVVEGRASSSAGGTSSASRRARCSLAGTTRSSGPPSRSIRC
;
A
#
# COMPACT_ATOMS: atom_id res chain seq x y z
N MET A 1 -5.29 16.48 1.70
CA MET A 1 -5.84 15.19 2.16
C MET A 1 -7.34 15.31 2.12
N ARG A 2 -7.97 14.43 1.34
CA ARG A 2 -9.41 14.31 1.26
C ARG A 2 -9.84 13.03 1.93
N VAL A 3 -10.78 13.18 2.84
CA VAL A 3 -11.38 12.10 3.62
C VAL A 3 -12.85 12.04 3.26
N VAL A 4 -13.33 10.86 2.89
CA VAL A 4 -14.73 10.59 2.61
C VAL A 4 -15.13 9.36 3.40
N GLN A 5 -16.11 9.48 4.28
CA GLN A 5 -16.72 8.33 4.93
C GLN A 5 -17.99 7.93 4.19
N ARG A 6 -18.19 6.62 4.01
CA ARG A 6 -19.46 6.07 3.52
C ARG A 6 -20.08 5.21 4.63
N GLY A 7 -21.23 5.64 5.14
CA GLY A 7 -21.90 5.08 6.34
C GLY A 7 -21.89 6.06 7.52
N GLU A 8 -22.74 5.85 8.51
CA GLU A 8 -22.89 6.69 9.71
C GLU A 8 -22.23 6.06 10.95
N GLY A 9 -21.56 6.86 11.78
CA GLY A 9 -20.88 6.39 13.00
C GLY A 9 -19.36 6.33 12.85
N GLU A 10 -18.69 5.72 13.83
CA GLU A 10 -17.23 5.51 13.79
C GLU A 10 -16.88 4.38 12.83
N SER A 11 -15.89 4.61 11.97
CA SER A 11 -15.43 3.60 11.03
C SER A 11 -14.37 2.71 11.65
N ALA A 12 -14.56 1.39 11.60
CA ALA A 12 -13.55 0.42 12.01
C ALA A 12 -12.50 0.13 10.93
N TYR A 13 -12.68 0.63 9.71
CA TYR A 13 -11.85 0.32 8.54
C TYR A 13 -11.56 1.56 7.70
N ALA A 14 -10.31 1.71 7.30
CA ALA A 14 -9.91 2.78 6.40
C ALA A 14 -9.20 2.24 5.16
N VAL A 15 -9.46 2.89 4.02
CA VAL A 15 -8.77 2.64 2.75
C VAL A 15 -7.99 3.90 2.40
N VAL A 16 -6.67 3.78 2.36
CA VAL A 16 -5.75 4.87 2.08
C VAL A 16 -5.16 4.68 0.69
N ALA A 17 -5.07 5.78 -0.05
CA ALA A 17 -4.41 5.84 -1.34
C ALA A 17 -3.54 7.10 -1.45
N CYS A 18 -2.59 7.05 -2.38
CA CYS A 18 -1.77 8.19 -2.76
C CYS A 18 -0.95 8.76 -1.59
N LEU A 19 -0.32 7.88 -0.80
CA LEU A 19 0.83 8.32 0.00
C LEU A 19 1.93 8.87 -0.90
N HIS A 20 2.12 8.26 -2.08
CA HIS A 20 2.87 8.83 -3.19
C HIS A 20 1.92 9.35 -4.27
N GLY A 21 2.12 10.60 -4.69
CA GLY A 21 1.24 11.23 -5.70
C GLY A 21 1.38 10.64 -7.11
N ASP A 22 2.52 10.04 -7.42
CA ASP A 22 2.79 9.42 -8.72
C ASP A 22 2.26 7.98 -8.86
N GLU A 23 1.46 7.52 -7.88
CA GLU A 23 0.83 6.19 -7.80
C GLU A 23 -0.71 6.32 -7.75
N PRO A 24 -1.40 6.73 -8.84
CA PRO A 24 -2.82 7.11 -8.80
C PRO A 24 -3.80 5.93 -8.74
N CYS A 25 -3.34 4.67 -8.84
CA CYS A 25 -4.22 3.50 -8.95
C CYS A 25 -5.18 3.35 -7.77
N GLY A 26 -4.73 3.67 -6.55
CA GLY A 26 -5.57 3.65 -5.35
C GLY A 26 -6.66 4.71 -5.38
N ALA A 27 -6.32 5.95 -5.80
CA ALA A 27 -7.33 7.01 -5.95
C ALA A 27 -8.38 6.62 -6.99
N VAL A 28 -7.98 6.09 -8.14
CA VAL A 28 -8.91 5.61 -9.18
C VAL A 28 -9.83 4.52 -8.62
N ALA A 29 -9.32 3.58 -7.83
CA ALA A 29 -10.12 2.53 -7.20
C ALA A 29 -11.15 3.09 -6.21
N ILE A 30 -10.74 4.04 -5.36
CA ILE A 30 -11.62 4.73 -4.41
C ILE A 30 -12.73 5.47 -5.16
N GLU A 31 -12.39 6.28 -6.17
CA GLU A 31 -13.39 7.04 -6.93
C GLU A 31 -14.39 6.13 -7.64
N ARG A 32 -13.92 5.04 -8.27
CA ARG A 32 -14.80 4.03 -8.89
C ARG A 32 -15.75 3.40 -7.87
N PHE A 33 -15.28 3.16 -6.65
CA PHE A 33 -16.13 2.61 -5.59
C PHE A 33 -17.16 3.63 -5.09
N LEU A 34 -16.74 4.86 -4.81
CA LEU A 34 -17.60 5.94 -4.35
C LEU A 34 -18.67 6.34 -5.37
N ALA A 35 -18.34 6.29 -6.66
CA ALA A 35 -19.28 6.53 -7.76
C ALA A 35 -20.24 5.35 -8.03
N SER A 36 -20.05 4.20 -7.39
CA SER A 36 -20.90 3.02 -7.56
C SER A 36 -22.06 2.99 -6.57
N ASP A 37 -23.15 2.30 -6.95
CA ASP A 37 -24.33 2.09 -6.10
C ASP A 37 -24.11 1.03 -4.99
N ALA A 38 -22.88 0.61 -4.74
CA ALA A 38 -22.56 -0.40 -3.73
C ALA A 38 -22.86 0.11 -2.31
N SER A 39 -23.74 -0.58 -1.58
CA SER A 39 -23.99 -0.31 -0.17
C SER A 39 -22.94 -0.99 0.71
N LEU A 40 -22.50 -0.30 1.76
CA LEU A 40 -21.66 -0.87 2.81
C LEU A 40 -22.53 -1.31 3.99
N ALA A 41 -22.18 -2.43 4.62
CA ALA A 41 -22.84 -2.94 5.82
C ALA A 41 -22.47 -2.13 7.07
N GLU A 42 -21.27 -1.55 7.10
CA GLU A 42 -20.72 -0.75 8.19
C GLU A 42 -19.94 0.45 7.61
N PRO A 43 -19.71 1.53 8.39
CA PRO A 43 -19.00 2.71 7.90
C PRO A 43 -17.55 2.41 7.50
N VAL A 44 -17.12 2.95 6.36
CA VAL A 44 -15.73 2.87 5.88
C VAL A 44 -15.20 4.26 5.54
N THR A 45 -14.01 4.57 6.03
CA THR A 45 -13.29 5.82 5.71
C THR A 45 -12.39 5.62 4.49
N PHE A 46 -12.48 6.50 3.51
CA PHE A 46 -11.65 6.52 2.31
C PHE A 46 -10.78 7.78 2.30
N VAL A 47 -9.48 7.61 2.12
CA VAL A 47 -8.50 8.70 2.21
C VAL A 47 -7.66 8.78 0.93
N ILE A 48 -7.66 9.96 0.28
CA ILE A 48 -6.59 10.35 -0.64
C ILE A 48 -5.62 11.23 0.17
N ALA A 49 -4.46 10.67 0.50
CA ALA A 49 -3.54 11.26 1.46
C ALA A 49 -2.86 12.52 0.92
N ASN A 50 -1.99 12.38 -0.08
CA ASN A 50 -1.17 13.48 -0.60
C ASN A 50 -1.73 14.05 -1.91
N GLU A 51 -2.89 14.72 -1.84
CA GLU A 51 -3.52 15.37 -3.00
C GLU A 51 -2.59 16.35 -3.71
N ARG A 52 -1.76 17.10 -2.97
CA ARG A 52 -0.82 18.04 -3.57
C ARG A 52 0.20 17.34 -4.46
N ALA A 53 0.74 16.20 -4.02
CA ALA A 53 1.64 15.40 -4.83
C ALA A 53 0.91 14.71 -5.99
N LEU A 54 -0.33 14.25 -5.76
CA LEU A 54 -1.18 13.62 -6.78
C LEU A 54 -1.48 14.58 -7.93
N ASP A 55 -1.93 15.80 -7.62
CA ASP A 55 -2.24 16.85 -8.61
C ASP A 55 -1.00 17.24 -9.42
N ALA A 56 0.18 17.23 -8.79
CA ALA A 56 1.45 17.50 -9.44
C ALA A 56 2.04 16.28 -10.18
N GLY A 57 1.47 15.08 -10.02
CA GLY A 57 1.97 13.84 -10.63
C GLY A 57 3.37 13.44 -10.15
N VAL A 58 3.78 13.88 -8.96
CA VAL A 58 5.10 13.62 -8.36
C VAL A 58 4.97 12.68 -7.17
N ARG A 59 6.06 12.00 -6.82
CA ARG A 59 6.07 11.08 -5.67
C ARG A 59 5.73 11.81 -4.37
N PHE A 60 6.33 12.97 -4.17
CA PHE A 60 6.14 13.84 -3.01
C PHE A 60 6.51 15.29 -3.37
N VAL A 61 6.13 16.22 -2.51
CA VAL A 61 6.41 17.65 -2.65
C VAL A 61 7.71 18.03 -1.92
N ASP A 62 7.78 17.82 -0.60
CA ASP A 62 8.93 18.21 0.21
C ASP A 62 9.78 16.98 0.58
N GLU A 63 9.14 15.91 1.07
CA GLU A 63 9.81 14.64 1.42
C GLU A 63 8.89 13.41 1.24
N ASP A 64 9.45 12.20 1.26
CA ASP A 64 8.65 10.99 1.08
C ASP A 64 7.68 10.77 2.26
N LEU A 65 6.37 10.96 2.04
CA LEU A 65 5.34 10.77 3.07
C LEU A 65 5.42 9.40 3.74
N ASN A 66 5.72 8.34 2.98
CA ASN A 66 5.82 6.98 3.51
C ASN A 66 7.15 6.74 4.26
N ARG A 67 7.93 7.80 4.50
CA ARG A 67 9.10 7.83 5.40
C ARG A 67 8.99 8.93 6.45
N ALA A 68 7.98 9.79 6.37
CA ALA A 68 7.78 10.91 7.29
C ALA A 68 7.05 10.52 8.59
N PHE A 69 6.40 9.35 8.64
CA PHE A 69 5.72 8.88 9.86
C PHE A 69 6.68 8.74 11.07
N PRO A 70 6.26 9.15 12.29
CA PRO A 70 4.90 9.55 12.68
C PRO A 70 4.52 11.01 12.32
N GLY A 71 5.44 11.78 11.75
CA GLY A 71 5.23 13.18 11.39
C GLY A 71 5.32 14.14 12.57
N ASP A 72 5.16 15.42 12.26
CA ASP A 72 5.12 16.54 13.21
C ASP A 72 4.15 17.61 12.69
N SER A 73 3.13 17.95 13.48
CA SER A 73 2.08 18.90 13.11
C SER A 73 2.60 20.33 12.91
N GLU A 74 3.73 20.66 13.54
CA GLU A 74 4.36 21.98 13.50
C GLU A 74 5.53 22.05 12.50
N SER A 75 5.82 20.96 11.79
CA SER A 75 6.90 20.93 10.81
C SER A 75 6.64 21.87 9.64
N ASP A 76 7.70 22.43 9.03
CA ASP A 76 7.59 23.17 7.77
C ASP A 76 7.30 22.25 6.55
N SER A 77 7.65 20.96 6.65
CA SER A 77 7.40 19.95 5.61
C SER A 77 5.91 19.65 5.46
N HIS A 78 5.40 19.73 4.22
CA HIS A 78 4.04 19.32 3.88
C HIS A 78 3.76 17.88 4.28
N GLU A 79 4.65 16.95 3.94
CA GLU A 79 4.45 15.53 4.24
C GLU A 79 4.57 15.20 5.73
N SER A 80 5.43 15.88 6.49
CA SER A 80 5.52 15.66 7.94
C SER A 80 4.23 16.05 8.67
N ARG A 81 3.66 17.23 8.34
CA ARG A 81 2.35 17.64 8.89
C ARG A 81 1.24 16.71 8.45
N LEU A 82 1.30 16.24 7.21
CA LEU A 82 0.32 15.32 6.65
C LEU A 82 0.38 13.94 7.32
N ALA A 83 1.58 13.42 7.62
CA ALA A 83 1.76 12.16 8.34
C ALA A 83 1.11 12.21 9.73
N ALA A 84 1.36 13.28 10.50
CA ALA A 84 0.76 13.46 11.83
C ALA A 84 -0.78 13.49 11.75
N ARG A 85 -1.34 14.28 10.82
CA ARG A 85 -2.79 14.35 10.59
C ARG A 85 -3.39 13.02 10.15
N LEU A 86 -2.71 12.29 9.27
CA LEU A 86 -3.20 11.01 8.78
C LEU A 86 -3.22 9.95 9.88
N LEU A 87 -2.24 9.93 10.79
CA LEU A 87 -2.28 9.02 11.93
C LEU A 87 -3.43 9.32 12.88
N THR A 88 -3.75 10.60 13.12
CA THR A 88 -4.95 10.98 13.89
C THR A 88 -6.24 10.51 13.22
N GLU A 89 -6.35 10.67 11.90
CA GLU A 89 -7.53 10.24 11.13
C GLU A 89 -7.73 8.71 11.16
N LEU A 90 -6.64 7.94 11.21
CA LEU A 90 -6.66 6.48 11.15
C LEU A 90 -6.69 5.81 12.52
N ASP A 91 -6.75 6.57 13.61
CA ASP A 91 -6.74 6.00 14.96
C ASP A 91 -7.91 5.03 15.16
N GLY A 92 -7.63 3.87 15.77
CA GLY A 92 -8.63 2.81 15.97
C GLY A 92 -9.08 2.06 14.70
N THR A 93 -8.60 2.42 13.51
CA THR A 93 -9.02 1.78 12.24
C THR A 93 -8.10 0.64 11.81
N ARG A 94 -8.66 -0.30 11.04
CA ARG A 94 -7.90 -1.30 10.27
C ARG A 94 -7.66 -0.79 8.86
N VAL A 95 -6.40 -0.71 8.43
CA VAL A 95 -6.03 0.04 7.23
C VAL A 95 -5.66 -0.86 6.05
N LEU A 96 -6.25 -0.58 4.89
CA LEU A 96 -5.75 -1.01 3.58
C LEU A 96 -5.06 0.17 2.90
N ASP A 97 -3.76 0.05 2.63
CA ASP A 97 -2.95 1.09 1.97
C ASP A 97 -2.60 0.67 0.53
N LEU A 98 -3.09 1.42 -0.46
CA LEU A 98 -2.98 1.06 -1.89
C LEU A 98 -1.83 1.79 -2.58
N HIS A 99 -0.89 1.02 -3.09
CA HIS A 99 0.33 1.45 -3.78
C HIS A 99 0.45 0.87 -5.19
N SER A 100 1.45 1.35 -5.93
CA SER A 100 1.93 0.67 -7.15
C SER A 100 3.45 0.74 -7.26
N THR A 101 4.02 -0.24 -7.96
CA THR A 101 5.46 -0.47 -7.98
C THR A 101 6.05 -0.32 -9.37
N ARG A 102 7.38 -0.22 -9.47
CA ARG A 102 8.11 -0.32 -10.75
C ARG A 102 8.70 -1.72 -10.97
N SER A 103 8.54 -2.62 -10.01
CA SER A 103 9.40 -3.82 -9.91
C SER A 103 8.70 -5.12 -10.29
N PHE A 104 7.36 -5.17 -10.24
CA PHE A 104 6.63 -6.41 -10.45
C PHE A 104 5.21 -6.14 -10.96
N ALA A 105 4.73 -7.03 -11.84
CA ALA A 105 3.43 -6.87 -12.49
C ALA A 105 2.27 -7.36 -11.61
N ASP A 106 2.43 -8.52 -10.97
CA ASP A 106 1.35 -9.12 -10.18
C ASP A 106 1.23 -8.39 -8.84
N PRO A 107 0.00 -8.20 -8.32
CA PRO A 107 -0.18 -7.62 -7.01
C PRO A 107 0.37 -8.48 -5.86
N PHE A 108 0.88 -7.81 -4.83
CA PHE A 108 1.33 -8.45 -3.59
C PHE A 108 1.14 -7.53 -2.39
N ALA A 109 0.90 -8.13 -1.23
CA ALA A 109 0.72 -7.42 0.02
C ALA A 109 2.05 -7.28 0.77
N LEU A 110 2.14 -6.23 1.57
CA LEU A 110 3.25 -5.89 2.44
C LEU A 110 2.74 -5.81 3.88
N VAL A 111 3.38 -6.55 4.77
CA VAL A 111 3.14 -6.46 6.22
C VAL A 111 4.42 -6.02 6.91
N GLN A 112 4.31 -5.04 7.81
CA GLN A 112 5.48 -4.50 8.51
C GLN A 112 5.44 -4.84 10.00
N ARG A 113 4.26 -4.76 10.63
CA ARG A 113 4.04 -5.26 11.98
C ARG A 113 3.62 -6.73 11.91
N ARG A 114 4.29 -7.60 12.68
CA ARG A 114 3.89 -9.01 12.84
C ARG A 114 2.85 -9.14 13.96
N SER A 115 1.57 -9.16 13.61
CA SER A 115 0.48 -9.42 14.55
C SER A 115 -0.60 -10.32 13.94
N ALA A 116 -1.46 -10.89 14.78
CA ALA A 116 -2.61 -11.65 14.29
C ALA A 116 -3.56 -10.76 13.44
N VAL A 117 -3.65 -9.47 13.77
CA VAL A 117 -4.46 -8.49 13.04
C VAL A 117 -3.89 -8.25 11.64
N THR A 118 -2.59 -7.95 11.51
CA THR A 118 -1.99 -7.70 10.20
C THR A 118 -1.97 -8.95 9.32
N ALA A 119 -1.77 -10.13 9.91
CA ALA A 119 -1.89 -11.40 9.19
C ALA A 119 -3.32 -11.64 8.69
N ALA A 120 -4.34 -11.35 9.51
CA ALA A 120 -5.74 -11.46 9.10
C ALA A 120 -6.07 -10.47 7.97
N LEU A 121 -5.60 -9.23 8.06
CA LEU A 121 -5.78 -8.20 7.02
C LEU A 121 -5.09 -8.59 5.70
N ALA A 122 -3.85 -9.07 5.76
CA ALA A 122 -3.15 -9.54 4.55
C ALA A 122 -3.94 -10.66 3.84
N ALA A 123 -4.52 -11.58 4.62
CA ALA A 123 -5.34 -12.65 4.09
C ALA A 123 -6.71 -12.21 3.54
N THR A 124 -7.16 -10.96 3.72
CA THR A 124 -8.41 -10.45 3.13
C THR A 124 -8.19 -9.62 1.87
N THR A 125 -6.95 -9.33 1.49
CA THR A 125 -6.62 -8.54 0.28
C THR A 125 -6.89 -9.27 -1.05
N GLY A 126 -7.02 -10.60 -1.02
CA GLY A 126 -7.22 -11.42 -2.22
C GLY A 126 -5.97 -11.61 -3.10
N VAL A 127 -4.78 -11.27 -2.59
CA VAL A 127 -3.51 -11.50 -3.30
C VAL A 127 -2.86 -12.81 -2.82
N SER A 128 -2.08 -13.45 -3.70
CA SER A 128 -1.45 -14.75 -3.41
C SER A 128 -0.06 -14.64 -2.78
N ARG A 129 0.46 -13.42 -2.59
CA ARG A 129 1.83 -13.17 -2.11
C ARG A 129 1.81 -12.08 -1.05
N VAL A 130 2.40 -12.39 0.10
CA VAL A 130 2.58 -11.46 1.21
C VAL A 130 4.07 -11.36 1.49
N VAL A 131 4.59 -10.14 1.60
CA VAL A 131 6.00 -9.90 1.90
C VAL A 131 6.09 -9.23 3.26
N ASP A 132 6.89 -9.83 4.13
CA ASP A 132 7.26 -9.26 5.40
C ASP A 132 8.39 -8.25 5.24
N ILE A 133 8.07 -6.98 5.51
CA ILE A 133 8.96 -5.84 5.44
C ILE A 133 9.28 -5.26 6.83
N SER A 134 9.14 -6.05 7.90
CA SER A 134 9.46 -5.61 9.27
C SER A 134 10.89 -5.09 9.46
N ALA A 135 11.82 -5.53 8.62
CA ALA A 135 13.20 -5.03 8.59
C ALA A 135 13.36 -3.66 7.90
N VAL A 136 12.32 -3.15 7.24
CA VAL A 136 12.34 -1.85 6.55
C VAL A 136 11.81 -0.77 7.51
N PRO A 137 12.55 0.33 7.74
CA PRO A 137 12.11 1.38 8.66
C PRO A 137 11.05 2.30 8.03
N GLY A 138 10.10 2.74 8.86
CA GLY A 138 9.07 3.73 8.53
C GLY A 138 7.96 3.22 7.60
N GLY A 139 6.99 4.08 7.34
CA GLY A 139 5.84 3.81 6.48
C GLY A 139 4.55 3.56 7.24
N LEU A 140 3.42 3.88 6.62
CA LEU A 140 2.12 3.97 7.31
C LEU A 140 1.80 2.69 8.09
N VAL A 141 1.92 1.53 7.45
CA VAL A 141 1.59 0.22 8.03
C VAL A 141 2.55 -0.24 9.14
N GLY A 142 3.63 0.51 9.39
CA GLY A 142 4.47 0.40 10.57
C GLY A 142 3.88 1.08 11.82
N HIS A 143 2.92 1.99 11.65
CA HIS A 143 2.32 2.81 12.71
C HIS A 143 0.84 2.50 13.00
N VAL A 144 0.18 1.75 12.13
CA VAL A 144 -1.25 1.37 12.26
C VAL A 144 -1.43 -0.14 12.22
N ASP A 145 -2.63 -0.63 12.54
CA ASP A 145 -3.03 -2.01 12.23
C ASP A 145 -3.44 -2.09 10.76
N GLY A 146 -2.47 -2.28 9.87
CA GLY A 146 -2.71 -2.19 8.43
C GLY A 146 -1.89 -3.14 7.56
N VAL A 147 -2.31 -3.22 6.30
CA VAL A 147 -1.63 -3.92 5.21
C VAL A 147 -1.51 -2.99 4.01
N ALA A 148 -0.32 -2.95 3.40
CA ALA A 148 -0.12 -2.23 2.15
C ALA A 148 -0.18 -3.21 0.98
N VAL A 149 -0.66 -2.77 -0.18
CA VAL A 149 -0.74 -3.60 -1.39
C VAL A 149 -0.14 -2.87 -2.57
N GLU A 150 0.87 -3.49 -3.17
CA GLU A 150 1.46 -3.07 -4.43
C GLU A 150 0.59 -3.63 -5.55
N CYS A 151 -0.16 -2.77 -6.25
CA CYS A 151 -1.21 -3.19 -7.19
C CYS A 151 -0.71 -3.53 -8.59
N GLY A 152 0.61 -3.52 -8.80
CA GLY A 152 1.25 -3.76 -10.10
C GLY A 152 2.02 -2.54 -10.60
N TYR A 153 2.27 -2.46 -11.91
CA TYR A 153 3.12 -1.43 -12.47
C TYR A 153 2.52 -0.01 -12.38
N LYS A 154 3.31 0.90 -11.83
CA LYS A 154 2.95 2.31 -11.66
C LYS A 154 2.52 2.96 -12.98
N GLY A 155 1.42 3.70 -12.93
CA GLY A 155 0.89 4.47 -14.07
C GLY A 155 0.20 3.61 -15.14
N THR A 156 -0.11 2.34 -14.85
CA THR A 156 -0.81 1.46 -15.79
C THR A 156 -2.28 1.30 -15.42
N GLU A 157 -3.14 1.11 -16.43
CA GLU A 157 -4.56 0.77 -16.21
C GLU A 157 -4.70 -0.54 -15.44
N ALA A 158 -3.85 -1.53 -15.72
CA ALA A 158 -3.83 -2.80 -15.00
C ALA A 158 -3.64 -2.61 -13.48
N ALA A 159 -2.83 -1.65 -13.05
CA ALA A 159 -2.69 -1.33 -11.63
C ALA A 159 -3.98 -0.74 -11.03
N ALA A 160 -4.71 0.09 -11.78
CA ALA A 160 -5.99 0.65 -11.35
C ALA A 160 -7.10 -0.42 -11.30
N GLU A 161 -7.15 -1.34 -12.27
CA GLU A 161 -8.04 -2.51 -12.26
C GLU A 161 -7.74 -3.43 -11.06
N ASN A 162 -6.46 -3.72 -10.82
CA ASN A 162 -6.02 -4.49 -9.67
C ASN A 162 -6.41 -3.82 -8.35
N ALA A 163 -6.13 -2.52 -8.19
CA ALA A 163 -6.51 -1.76 -7.00
C ALA A 163 -8.03 -1.80 -6.76
N THR A 164 -8.83 -1.68 -7.82
CA THR A 164 -10.30 -1.78 -7.74
C THR A 164 -10.74 -3.16 -7.27
N ARG A 165 -10.15 -4.23 -7.83
CA ARG A 165 -10.43 -5.62 -7.43
C ARG A 165 -10.03 -5.89 -5.98
N ILE A 166 -8.84 -5.44 -5.57
CA ILE A 166 -8.30 -5.60 -4.23
C ILE A 166 -9.18 -4.86 -3.22
N LEU A 167 -9.55 -3.61 -3.50
CA LEU A 167 -10.46 -2.83 -2.66
C LEU A 167 -11.78 -3.58 -2.43
N ARG A 168 -12.46 -4.01 -3.49
CA ARG A 168 -13.74 -4.73 -3.36
C ARG A 168 -13.58 -6.06 -2.64
N THR A 169 -12.50 -6.78 -2.90
CA THR A 169 -12.18 -8.05 -2.23
C THR A 169 -11.95 -7.85 -0.73
N PHE A 170 -11.18 -6.83 -0.36
CA PHE A 170 -10.91 -6.48 1.02
C PHE A 170 -12.19 -6.11 1.76
N LEU A 171 -13.04 -5.25 1.17
CA LEU A 171 -14.31 -4.88 1.78
C LEU A 171 -15.21 -6.11 1.96
N ALA A 172 -15.34 -6.96 0.94
CA ALA A 172 -16.20 -8.14 1.00
C ALA A 172 -15.68 -9.20 1.98
N ALA A 173 -14.38 -9.47 1.99
CA ALA A 173 -13.75 -10.45 2.88
C ALA A 173 -13.79 -10.03 4.36
N ASN A 174 -13.99 -8.74 4.65
CA ASN A 174 -14.22 -8.21 5.99
C ASN A 174 -15.71 -8.00 6.31
N GLY A 175 -16.64 -8.47 5.46
CA GLY A 175 -18.08 -8.37 5.69
C GLY A 175 -18.66 -6.95 5.50
N LEU A 176 -17.89 -6.03 4.92
CA LEU A 176 -18.30 -4.64 4.71
C LEU A 176 -19.10 -4.46 3.42
N LEU A 177 -18.92 -5.36 2.46
CA LEU A 177 -19.56 -5.33 1.14
C LEU A 177 -20.16 -6.70 0.82
N ASP A 178 -21.45 -6.74 0.48
CA ASP A 178 -22.07 -7.96 -0.04
C ASP A 178 -21.66 -8.18 -1.50
N ALA A 179 -20.53 -8.87 -1.68
CA ALA A 179 -20.00 -9.23 -2.98
C ALA A 179 -19.20 -10.53 -2.90
N PRO A 180 -19.15 -11.32 -3.98
CA PRO A 180 -18.29 -12.48 -4.04
C PRO A 180 -16.82 -12.05 -3.97
N PHE A 181 -16.01 -12.81 -3.23
CA PHE A 181 -14.58 -12.58 -3.12
C PHE A 181 -13.79 -13.88 -3.18
N GLN A 182 -12.50 -13.76 -3.51
CA GLN A 182 -11.57 -14.87 -3.49
C GLN A 182 -10.56 -14.67 -2.36
N ARG A 183 -10.33 -15.75 -1.60
CA ARG A 183 -9.34 -15.79 -0.53
C ARG A 183 -8.31 -16.88 -0.85
N PRO A 184 -7.29 -16.59 -1.67
CA PRO A 184 -6.22 -17.55 -1.90
C PRO A 184 -5.48 -17.81 -0.59
N ASP A 185 -4.79 -18.95 -0.50
CA ASP A 185 -3.80 -19.20 0.55
C ASP A 185 -2.50 -18.46 0.18
N PRO A 186 -2.15 -17.35 0.87
CA PRO A 186 -1.04 -16.52 0.44
C PRO A 186 0.30 -17.17 0.82
N THR A 187 1.25 -17.13 -0.12
CA THR A 187 2.65 -17.45 0.20
C THR A 187 3.30 -16.27 0.92
N LEU A 188 3.83 -16.51 2.12
CA LEU A 188 4.61 -15.54 2.87
C LEU A 188 6.08 -15.55 2.41
N PHE A 189 6.63 -14.36 2.17
CA PHE A 189 8.02 -14.12 1.85
C PHE A 189 8.63 -13.20 2.90
N GLU A 190 9.92 -13.35 3.16
CA GLU A 190 10.66 -12.50 4.11
C GLU A 190 11.79 -11.77 3.37
N VAL A 191 11.99 -10.50 3.71
CA VAL A 191 13.14 -9.72 3.23
C VAL A 191 14.40 -10.19 3.95
N THR A 192 15.35 -10.75 3.20
CA THR A 192 16.62 -11.28 3.76
C THR A 192 17.81 -10.34 3.58
N GLY A 193 17.62 -9.21 2.90
CA GLY A 193 18.66 -8.22 2.66
C GLY A 193 18.21 -7.14 1.68
N VAL A 194 19.05 -6.13 1.51
CA VAL A 194 18.90 -5.06 0.52
C VAL A 194 20.04 -5.18 -0.49
N VAL A 195 19.72 -5.19 -1.78
CA VAL A 195 20.70 -5.22 -2.86
C VAL A 195 20.75 -3.88 -3.57
N GLU A 196 21.97 -3.36 -3.79
CA GLU A 196 22.14 -2.14 -4.57
C GLU A 196 21.69 -2.33 -6.03
N GLY A 197 20.69 -1.56 -6.44
CA GLY A 197 20.23 -1.57 -7.82
C GLY A 197 21.23 -0.92 -8.76
N ARG A 198 21.85 -1.69 -9.68
CA ARG A 198 22.67 -1.11 -10.77
C ARG A 198 21.85 -0.12 -11.59
N ALA A 199 22.28 1.13 -11.66
CA ALA A 199 21.73 2.10 -12.61
C ALA A 199 21.96 1.57 -14.03
N SER A 200 20.91 1.46 -14.84
CA SER A 200 21.08 1.27 -16.28
C SER A 200 21.66 2.58 -16.83
N SER A 201 22.93 2.55 -17.23
CA SER A 201 23.62 3.67 -17.86
C SER A 201 22.91 4.05 -19.16
N SER A 202 22.12 5.12 -19.14
CA SER A 202 21.97 6.00 -20.31
C SER A 202 22.83 7.22 -20.04
N ALA A 203 23.64 7.58 -21.04
CA ALA A 203 24.75 8.50 -20.89
C ALA A 203 24.31 9.92 -20.51
N GLY A 204 25.03 10.51 -19.54
CA GLY A 204 25.14 11.96 -19.33
C GLY A 204 24.24 12.55 -18.24
N GLY A 205 24.82 12.84 -17.06
CA GLY A 205 24.25 13.78 -16.09
C GLY A 205 24.37 13.37 -14.63
N THR A 206 25.13 14.16 -13.87
CA THR A 206 25.41 14.19 -12.40
C THR A 206 24.56 13.28 -11.48
N SER A 207 25.23 12.38 -10.76
CA SER A 207 24.60 11.40 -9.86
C SER A 207 24.24 11.98 -8.48
N SER A 208 22.94 11.98 -8.17
CA SER A 208 22.47 11.80 -6.79
C SER A 208 22.25 10.30 -6.56
N ALA A 209 23.01 9.71 -5.63
CA ALA A 209 22.90 8.30 -5.27
C ALA A 209 21.63 8.08 -4.42
N SER A 210 20.49 7.91 -5.08
CA SER A 210 19.27 7.41 -4.44
C SER A 210 19.46 5.92 -4.13
N ARG A 211 19.47 5.56 -2.83
CA ARG A 211 19.35 4.17 -2.38
C ARG A 211 17.96 3.68 -2.80
N ARG A 212 17.91 2.71 -3.72
CA ARG A 212 16.66 2.13 -4.22
C ARG A 212 16.60 0.68 -3.76
N ALA A 213 15.60 0.32 -2.97
CA ALA A 213 15.24 -1.08 -2.78
C ALA A 213 14.63 -1.58 -4.09
N ARG A 214 15.20 -2.64 -4.69
CA ARG A 214 14.66 -3.28 -5.90
C ARG A 214 14.16 -4.65 -5.50
N CYS A 215 12.89 -4.80 -5.19
CA CYS A 215 12.30 -6.12 -4.98
C CYS A 215 12.19 -6.90 -6.30
N SER A 216 13.21 -7.70 -6.60
CA SER A 216 13.17 -8.79 -7.57
C SER A 216 12.70 -10.09 -6.89
N LEU A 217 11.51 -10.53 -7.29
CA LEU A 217 10.97 -11.85 -6.99
C LEU A 217 11.63 -12.87 -7.93
N ALA A 218 12.80 -13.40 -7.57
CA ALA A 218 13.43 -14.50 -8.31
C ALA A 218 13.10 -15.83 -7.63
N GLY A 219 12.10 -16.55 -8.16
CA GLY A 219 11.75 -17.89 -7.67
C GLY A 219 12.77 -18.93 -8.13
N THR A 220 13.57 -19.48 -7.20
CA THR A 220 14.33 -20.71 -7.48
C THR A 220 13.49 -21.93 -7.10
N THR A 221 13.07 -22.72 -8.09
CA THR A 221 12.56 -24.08 -7.85
C THR A 221 13.74 -24.99 -7.56
N ARG A 222 13.88 -25.47 -6.32
CA ARG A 222 14.58 -26.73 -6.03
C ARG A 222 13.71 -27.60 -5.13
N SER A 223 13.75 -28.89 -5.44
CA SER A 223 12.94 -29.96 -4.88
C SER A 223 13.24 -30.25 -3.41
N SER A 224 12.21 -30.80 -2.74
CA SER A 224 12.22 -31.48 -1.44
C SER A 224 12.61 -30.63 -0.21
N GLY A 225 11.62 -29.90 0.31
CA GLY A 225 11.62 -29.17 1.59
C GLY A 225 10.53 -28.09 1.58
N PRO A 226 9.98 -27.63 2.73
CA PRO A 226 9.06 -26.49 2.73
C PRO A 226 9.82 -25.28 2.17
N PRO A 227 9.33 -24.65 1.09
CA PRO A 227 10.15 -23.73 0.33
C PRO A 227 10.27 -22.39 1.06
N SER A 228 11.41 -22.11 1.66
CA SER A 228 11.83 -20.73 1.95
C SER A 228 12.17 -20.06 0.62
N ARG A 229 11.25 -19.24 0.10
CA ARG A 229 11.46 -18.47 -1.13
C ARG A 229 11.86 -17.06 -0.73
N SER A 230 13.07 -16.65 -1.08
CA SER A 230 13.58 -15.31 -0.79
C SER A 230 13.20 -14.33 -1.89
N ILE A 231 12.84 -13.11 -1.50
CA ILE A 231 12.71 -11.97 -2.40
C ILE A 231 13.92 -11.09 -2.16
N ARG A 232 14.67 -10.76 -3.23
CA ARG A 232 15.75 -9.78 -3.13
C ARG A 232 15.16 -8.42 -3.40
N CYS A 233 14.87 -7.67 -2.34
CA CYS A 233 14.83 -6.22 -2.36
C CYS A 233 16.27 -5.66 -2.32
#